data_AF-A0A662M734-F1
#
_entry.id   AF-A0A662M734-F1
#
_cell.length_a   1.000
_cell.length_b   1.000
_cell.length_c   1.000
_cell.angle_alpha   90.00
_cell.angle_beta   90.00
_cell.angle_gamma   90.00
#
_symmetry.space_group_name_H-M   'P 1'
#
loop_
_entity.id
_entity.type
_entity.pdbx_description
1 polymer ?
#
loop_
_entity_poly.entity_id
_entity_poly.type
_entity_poly.pdbx_seq_one_letter_code
_entity_poly.pdbx_strand_id
1 'polypeptide(L)'
;MDEVANKVLAQFESLKLERDPWASAVEEVLEYIVPSRASMQVTTETRDYSIDTTSKNGTARASSYLMANGLLGNVCSQRSKWFKLTPELPELAKIKGMNLWMDQVQDTFYHMMATGNFYANAWQCFSDASLSGLASMIIEENKVEKTFNFRTFAPKGAYIATNSRNIVDTYFHHYTLTARDIVEEYEKDGKLPKDFIRQATEKPYQRFEVI
;
A
#
# COMPACT_ATOMS: atom_id res chain seq x y z
N MET A 1 23.99 -16.38 4.18
CA MET A 1 22.58 -15.93 4.11
C MET A 1 21.76 -16.86 4.96
N ASP A 2 20.89 -16.31 5.79
CA ASP A 2 20.04 -17.07 6.70
C ASP A 2 19.06 -17.96 5.91
N GLU A 3 18.77 -19.15 6.43
CA GLU A 3 17.84 -20.13 5.84
C GLU A 3 16.45 -19.52 5.56
N VAL A 4 15.99 -18.63 6.44
CA VAL A 4 14.73 -17.90 6.30
C VAL A 4 14.74 -16.97 5.09
N ALA A 5 15.84 -16.26 4.84
CA ALA A 5 15.94 -15.33 3.71
C ALA A 5 15.87 -16.09 2.38
N ASN A 6 16.54 -17.24 2.27
CA ASN A 6 16.48 -18.06 1.06
C ASN A 6 15.05 -18.58 0.80
N LYS A 7 14.32 -18.95 1.86
CA LYS A 7 12.93 -19.40 1.74
C LYS A 7 12.00 -18.27 1.26
N VAL A 8 12.15 -17.08 1.82
CA VAL A 8 11.37 -15.89 1.42
C VAL A 8 11.64 -15.53 -0.04
N LEU A 9 12.91 -15.50 -0.46
CA LEU A 9 13.29 -15.23 -1.84
C LEU A 9 12.76 -16.29 -2.81
N ALA A 10 12.85 -17.58 -2.46
CA ALA A 10 12.31 -18.65 -3.30
C ALA A 10 10.79 -18.54 -3.48
N GLN A 11 10.06 -18.17 -2.41
CA GLN A 11 8.62 -17.95 -2.49
C GLN A 11 8.27 -16.73 -3.36
N PHE A 12 9.01 -15.63 -3.21
CA PHE A 12 8.84 -14.43 -4.02
C PHE A 12 9.07 -14.71 -5.51
N GLU A 13 10.17 -15.38 -5.87
CA GLU A 13 10.47 -15.70 -7.26
C GLU A 13 9.40 -16.60 -7.90
N SER A 14 8.85 -17.56 -7.13
CA SER A 14 7.72 -18.38 -7.59
C SER A 14 6.49 -17.53 -7.91
N LEU A 15 6.13 -16.59 -7.03
CA LEU A 15 4.96 -15.72 -7.23
C LEU A 15 5.18 -14.70 -8.35
N LYS A 16 6.43 -14.26 -8.54
CA LYS A 16 6.81 -13.39 -9.64
C LYS A 16 6.61 -14.07 -10.99
N LEU A 17 7.10 -15.30 -11.13
CA LEU A 17 6.91 -16.10 -12.35
C LEU A 17 5.43 -16.33 -12.68
N GLU A 18 4.60 -16.58 -11.67
CA GLU A 18 3.16 -16.70 -11.87
C GLU A 18 2.55 -15.37 -12.33
N ARG A 19 2.94 -14.25 -11.73
CA ARG A 19 2.35 -12.93 -12.00
C ARG A 19 2.81 -12.31 -13.33
N ASP A 20 4.02 -12.59 -13.79
CA ASP A 20 4.66 -11.95 -14.94
C ASP A 20 3.77 -11.80 -16.19
N PRO A 21 2.94 -12.80 -16.58
CA PRO A 21 2.03 -12.67 -17.72
C PRO A 21 0.98 -11.55 -17.57
N TRP A 22 0.49 -11.30 -16.36
CA TRP A 22 -0.47 -10.24 -16.08
C TRP A 22 0.20 -8.89 -15.81
N ALA A 23 1.45 -8.90 -15.34
CA ALA A 23 2.20 -7.69 -15.03
C ALA A 23 2.40 -6.82 -16.27
N SER A 24 2.66 -7.42 -17.44
CA SER A 24 2.82 -6.72 -18.72
C SER A 24 1.52 -6.04 -19.18
N ALA A 25 0.38 -6.72 -19.09
CA ALA A 25 -0.92 -6.16 -19.44
C ALA A 25 -1.31 -4.99 -18.52
N VAL A 26 -1.05 -5.12 -17.21
CA VAL A 26 -1.28 -4.03 -16.25
C VAL A 26 -0.39 -2.84 -16.55
N GLU A 27 0.87 -3.06 -16.91
CA GLU A 27 1.80 -2.01 -17.27
C GLU A 27 1.36 -1.24 -18.52
N GLU A 28 0.91 -1.95 -19.56
CA GLU A 28 0.35 -1.35 -20.77
C GLU A 28 -0.86 -0.45 -20.45
N VAL A 29 -1.80 -0.95 -19.64
CA VAL A 29 -2.98 -0.18 -19.21
C VAL A 29 -2.57 1.08 -18.43
N LEU A 30 -1.61 0.95 -17.52
CA LEU A 30 -1.11 2.09 -16.74
C LEU A 30 -0.40 3.10 -17.63
N GLU A 31 0.40 2.67 -18.61
CA GLU A 31 1.10 3.56 -19.55
C GLU A 31 0.12 4.39 -20.40
N TYR A 32 -0.98 3.79 -20.87
CA TYR A 32 -1.98 4.50 -21.67
C TYR A 32 -2.90 5.41 -20.85
N ILE A 33 -3.24 5.03 -19.62
CA ILE A 33 -4.23 5.76 -18.82
C ILE A 33 -3.57 6.72 -17.83
N VAL A 34 -2.63 6.25 -17.01
CA VAL A 34 -1.96 7.02 -15.96
C VAL A 34 -0.44 6.72 -15.95
N PRO A 35 0.32 7.22 -16.94
CA PRO A 35 1.74 6.88 -17.07
C PRO A 35 2.60 7.29 -15.87
N SER A 36 2.17 8.26 -15.06
CA SER A 36 2.82 8.61 -13.78
C SER A 36 2.75 7.50 -12.73
N ARG A 37 1.77 6.58 -12.83
CA ARG A 37 1.70 5.37 -11.99
C ARG A 37 2.49 4.22 -12.61
N ALA A 38 2.54 4.11 -13.95
CA ALA A 38 3.39 3.15 -14.64
C ALA A 38 4.89 3.39 -14.32
N SER A 39 5.33 4.65 -14.29
CA SER A 39 6.72 5.04 -13.99
C SER A 39 7.15 4.82 -12.53
N MET A 40 6.24 4.35 -11.66
CA MET A 40 6.57 3.86 -10.32
C MET A 40 7.20 2.46 -10.34
N GLN A 41 7.81 2.07 -11.46
CA GLN A 41 8.61 0.85 -11.57
C GLN A 41 9.64 0.78 -10.44
N VAL A 42 9.89 -0.46 -10.02
CA VAL A 42 11.00 -0.80 -9.14
C VAL A 42 12.27 -0.62 -9.96
N THR A 43 12.99 0.48 -9.74
CA THR A 43 14.26 0.75 -10.40
C THR A 43 15.21 1.46 -9.44
N THR A 44 16.44 0.98 -9.41
CA THR A 44 17.55 1.61 -8.68
C THR A 44 18.14 2.79 -9.44
N GLU A 45 17.80 2.96 -10.72
CA GLU A 45 18.31 4.04 -11.56
C GLU A 45 17.61 5.37 -11.28
N THR A 46 18.29 6.47 -11.66
CA THR A 46 17.70 7.80 -11.60
C THR A 46 16.49 7.85 -12.54
N ARG A 47 15.32 8.17 -11.98
CA ARG A 47 14.10 8.32 -12.79
C ARG A 47 14.28 9.48 -13.76
N ASP A 48 14.16 9.20 -15.05
CA ASP A 48 14.10 10.24 -16.07
C ASP A 48 12.67 10.77 -16.20
N TYR A 49 12.53 12.08 -16.39
CA TYR A 49 11.24 12.69 -16.67
C TYR A 49 10.94 12.56 -18.15
N SER A 50 10.15 11.54 -18.50
CA SER A 50 9.60 11.43 -19.85
C SER A 50 8.27 12.21 -19.93
N ILE A 51 8.14 13.06 -20.95
CA ILE A 51 6.87 13.68 -21.29
C ILE A 51 5.93 12.57 -21.80
N ASP A 52 4.69 12.54 -21.30
CA ASP A 52 3.66 11.60 -21.75
C ASP A 52 3.38 11.80 -23.24
N THR A 53 3.80 10.82 -24.05
CA THR A 53 3.57 10.78 -25.51
C THR A 53 2.63 9.64 -25.93
N THR A 54 2.31 8.75 -24.97
CA THR A 54 1.54 7.52 -25.19
C THR A 54 0.06 7.73 -24.97
N SER A 55 -0.35 8.53 -23.98
CA SER A 55 -1.76 8.87 -23.75
C SER A 55 -2.33 9.66 -24.93
N LYS A 56 -3.29 9.06 -25.64
CA LYS A 56 -3.95 9.69 -26.81
C LYS A 56 -5.22 10.46 -26.44
N ASN A 57 -5.91 10.06 -25.36
CA ASN A 57 -7.16 10.68 -24.91
C ASN A 57 -7.34 10.48 -23.40
N GLY A 58 -7.83 11.51 -22.71
CA GLY A 58 -8.11 11.51 -21.27
C GLY A 58 -9.40 10.80 -20.84
N THR A 59 -10.26 10.30 -21.74
CA THR A 59 -11.54 9.67 -21.37
C THR A 59 -11.36 8.51 -20.39
N ALA A 60 -10.41 7.60 -20.64
CA ALA A 60 -10.18 6.45 -19.75
C ALA A 60 -9.72 6.90 -18.35
N ARG A 61 -8.83 7.90 -18.29
CA ARG A 61 -8.35 8.49 -17.03
C ARG A 61 -9.49 9.15 -16.26
N ALA A 62 -10.32 9.93 -16.96
CA ALA A 62 -11.47 10.59 -16.37
C ALA A 62 -12.48 9.58 -15.80
N SER A 63 -12.76 8.49 -16.53
CA SER A 63 -13.65 7.42 -16.06
C SER A 63 -13.10 6.69 -14.83
N SER A 64 -11.80 6.38 -14.81
CA SER A 64 -11.13 5.77 -13.65
C SER A 64 -11.21 6.69 -12.42
N TYR A 65 -10.93 7.99 -12.58
CA TYR A 65 -11.02 8.95 -11.48
C TYR A 65 -12.45 9.18 -11.01
N LEU A 66 -13.42 9.17 -11.93
CA LEU A 66 -14.83 9.25 -11.58
C LEU A 66 -15.25 8.05 -10.73
N MET A 67 -14.81 6.84 -11.09
CA MET A 67 -15.04 5.63 -10.31
C MET A 67 -14.39 5.73 -8.92
N ALA A 68 -13.11 6.13 -8.84
CA ALA A 68 -12.40 6.28 -7.57
C ALA A 68 -13.06 7.34 -6.65
N ASN A 69 -13.46 8.48 -7.21
CA ASN A 69 -14.20 9.52 -6.49
C ASN A 69 -15.57 9.03 -6.03
N GLY A 70 -16.28 8.26 -6.87
CA GLY A 70 -17.55 7.65 -6.53
C GLY A 70 -17.42 6.65 -5.38
N LEU A 71 -16.42 5.77 -5.43
CA LEU A 71 -16.14 4.81 -4.36
C LEU A 71 -15.76 5.50 -3.06
N LEU A 72 -14.84 6.48 -3.10
CA LEU A 72 -14.47 7.23 -1.91
C LEU A 72 -15.67 7.98 -1.32
N GLY A 73 -16.47 8.64 -2.16
CA GLY A 73 -17.62 9.43 -1.71
C GLY A 73 -18.76 8.59 -1.13
N ASN A 74 -19.03 7.41 -1.68
CA ASN A 74 -20.15 6.56 -1.28
C ASN A 74 -19.78 5.50 -0.24
N VAL A 75 -18.57 4.95 -0.31
CA VAL A 75 -18.12 3.85 0.57
C VAL A 75 -17.37 4.39 1.79
N CYS A 76 -16.45 5.33 1.59
CA CYS A 76 -15.57 5.85 2.64
C CYS A 76 -15.67 7.37 2.73
N SER A 77 -16.89 7.89 2.94
CA SER A 77 -17.11 9.34 2.97
C SER A 77 -16.39 10.00 4.15
N GLN A 78 -15.76 11.15 3.93
CA GLN A 78 -15.24 11.97 5.04
C GLN A 78 -16.35 12.74 5.77
N ARG A 79 -17.50 12.92 5.13
CA ARG A 79 -18.60 13.75 5.65
C ARG A 79 -19.60 12.96 6.50
N SER A 80 -19.66 11.65 6.32
CA SER A 80 -20.66 10.78 6.94
C SER A 80 -19.98 9.56 7.56
N LYS A 81 -20.51 9.08 8.68
CA LYS A 81 -20.08 7.82 9.30
C LYS A 81 -20.49 6.64 8.40
N TRP A 82 -19.52 5.84 7.96
CA TRP A 82 -19.68 4.72 7.02
C TRP A 82 -19.42 3.32 7.61
N PHE A 83 -18.97 3.24 8.87
CA PHE A 83 -18.92 2.01 9.67
C PHE A 83 -19.45 2.27 11.09
N LYS A 84 -19.93 1.19 11.73
CA LYS A 84 -20.40 1.21 13.12
C LYS A 84 -19.71 0.14 13.93
N LEU A 85 -19.24 0.50 15.14
CA LEU A 85 -18.73 -0.49 16.09
C LEU A 85 -19.89 -1.02 16.94
N THR A 86 -19.98 -2.35 17.03
CA THR A 86 -20.96 -3.04 17.86
C THR A 86 -20.28 -4.15 18.63
N PRO A 87 -20.70 -4.43 19.88
CA PRO A 87 -20.22 -5.61 20.59
C PRO A 87 -20.53 -6.88 19.80
N GLU A 88 -19.58 -7.81 19.77
CA GLU A 88 -19.72 -9.09 19.06
C GLU A 88 -20.88 -9.93 19.62
N LEU A 89 -21.00 -9.95 20.95
CA LEU A 89 -22.04 -10.69 21.64
C LEU A 89 -23.16 -9.75 22.11
N PRO A 90 -24.45 -10.09 21.86
CA PRO A 90 -25.59 -9.28 22.29
C PRO A 90 -25.63 -9.01 23.80
N GLU A 91 -25.13 -9.94 24.61
CA GLU A 91 -25.09 -9.79 26.07
C GLU A 91 -24.17 -8.65 26.53
N LEU A 92 -23.08 -8.39 25.79
CA LEU A 92 -22.17 -7.28 26.09
C LEU A 92 -22.84 -5.92 25.86
N ALA A 93 -23.78 -5.83 24.93
CA ALA A 93 -24.55 -4.60 24.69
C ALA A 93 -25.46 -4.24 25.87
N LYS A 94 -25.79 -5.20 26.76
CA LYS A 94 -26.58 -4.96 27.99
C LYS A 94 -25.74 -4.35 29.11
N ILE A 95 -24.40 -4.38 29.01
CA ILE A 95 -23.52 -3.75 29.99
C ILE A 95 -23.73 -2.24 29.92
N LYS A 96 -24.03 -1.64 31.08
CA LYS A 96 -24.27 -0.20 31.19
C LYS A 96 -23.02 0.57 30.72
N GLY A 97 -23.19 1.43 29.73
CA GLY A 97 -22.12 2.26 29.18
C GLY A 97 -21.31 1.63 28.04
N MET A 98 -21.54 0.35 27.70
CA MET A 98 -20.80 -0.32 26.63
C MET A 98 -21.00 0.33 25.26
N ASN A 99 -22.25 0.64 24.90
CA ASN A 99 -22.54 1.31 23.63
C ASN A 99 -21.94 2.73 23.58
N LEU A 100 -21.99 3.45 24.71
CA LEU A 100 -21.38 4.78 24.80
C LEU A 100 -19.86 4.71 24.60
N TRP A 101 -19.21 3.72 25.19
CA TRP A 101 -17.78 3.49 25.00
C TRP A 101 -17.45 3.11 23.54
N MET A 102 -18.24 2.22 22.93
CA MET A 102 -18.08 1.87 21.50
C MET A 102 -18.24 3.08 20.59
N ASP A 103 -19.19 3.97 20.86
CA ASP A 103 -19.37 5.23 20.11
C ASP A 103 -18.14 6.14 20.26
N GLN A 104 -17.54 6.23 21.46
CA GLN A 104 -16.31 7.00 21.69
C GLN A 104 -15.11 6.43 20.93
N VAL A 105 -14.95 5.10 20.94
CA VAL A 105 -13.89 4.42 20.17
C VAL A 105 -14.10 4.63 18.68
N GLN A 106 -15.33 4.53 18.20
CA GLN A 106 -15.68 4.77 16.81
C GLN A 106 -15.35 6.20 16.39
N ASP A 107 -15.68 7.19 17.20
CA ASP A 107 -15.35 8.60 16.94
C ASP A 107 -13.84 8.82 16.91
N THR A 108 -13.08 8.08 17.73
CA THR A 108 -11.61 8.10 17.71
C THR A 108 -11.07 7.59 16.37
N PHE A 109 -11.60 6.48 15.84
CA PHE A 109 -11.22 5.98 14.52
C PHE A 109 -11.52 6.98 13.39
N TYR A 110 -12.71 7.62 13.40
CA TYR A 110 -13.03 8.65 12.43
C TYR A 110 -12.10 9.86 12.53
N HIS A 111 -11.78 10.28 13.75
CA HIS A 111 -10.83 11.37 13.98
C HIS A 111 -9.46 11.03 13.38
N MET A 112 -8.92 9.83 13.69
CA MET A 112 -7.62 9.38 13.19
C MET A 112 -7.58 9.30 11.65
N MET A 113 -8.65 8.80 11.02
CA MET A 113 -8.72 8.75 9.55
C MET A 113 -8.85 10.14 8.92
N ALA A 114 -9.56 11.07 9.57
CA ALA A 114 -9.75 12.43 9.10
C ALA A 114 -8.50 13.31 9.25
N THR A 115 -7.70 13.09 10.29
CA THR A 115 -6.45 13.84 10.52
C THR A 115 -5.24 13.21 9.83
N GLY A 116 -5.28 11.89 9.58
CA GLY A 116 -4.22 11.16 8.89
C GLY A 116 -4.30 11.22 7.37
N ASN A 117 -3.51 10.37 6.71
CA ASN A 117 -3.45 10.27 5.25
C ASN A 117 -4.37 9.18 4.66
N PHE A 118 -5.37 8.71 5.43
CA PHE A 118 -6.27 7.64 5.00
C PHE A 118 -6.98 7.98 3.69
N TYR A 119 -7.69 9.12 3.62
CA TYR A 119 -8.53 9.44 2.46
C TYR A 119 -7.72 9.61 1.17
N ALA A 120 -6.49 10.13 1.24
CA ALA A 120 -5.59 10.23 0.10
C ALA A 120 -5.14 8.84 -0.39
N ASN A 121 -4.74 7.96 0.54
CA ASN A 121 -4.32 6.60 0.23
C ASN A 121 -5.48 5.71 -0.24
N ALA A 122 -6.67 5.86 0.34
CA ALA A 122 -7.88 5.17 -0.04
C ALA A 122 -8.32 5.55 -1.47
N TRP A 123 -8.27 6.85 -1.81
CA TRP A 123 -8.49 7.30 -3.18
C TRP A 123 -7.52 6.64 -4.16
N GLN A 124 -6.23 6.63 -3.80
CA GLN A 124 -5.20 5.99 -4.62
C GLN A 124 -5.44 4.49 -4.78
N CYS A 125 -5.85 3.81 -3.72
CA CYS A 125 -6.19 2.38 -3.71
C CYS A 125 -7.36 2.10 -4.67
N PHE A 126 -8.43 2.91 -4.62
CA PHE A 126 -9.56 2.76 -5.55
C PHE A 126 -9.16 3.07 -7.00
N SER A 127 -8.29 4.06 -7.23
CA SER A 127 -7.77 4.35 -8.57
C SER A 127 -6.96 3.18 -9.11
N ASP A 128 -6.04 2.63 -8.32
CA ASP A 128 -5.20 1.50 -8.71
C ASP A 128 -6.03 0.23 -8.98
N ALA A 129 -7.05 -0.02 -8.16
CA ALA A 129 -7.99 -1.14 -8.35
C ALA A 129 -8.80 -0.99 -9.64
N SER A 130 -9.21 0.24 -9.99
CA SER A 130 -9.97 0.49 -11.22
C SER A 130 -9.15 0.26 -12.50
N LEU A 131 -7.83 0.41 -12.43
CA LEU A 131 -6.93 0.30 -13.58
C LEU A 131 -6.35 -1.10 -13.74
N SER A 132 -5.93 -1.72 -12.64
CA SER A 132 -5.18 -2.98 -12.66
C SER A 132 -5.95 -4.18 -12.11
N GLY A 133 -7.14 -3.96 -11.55
CA GLY A 133 -7.90 -4.97 -10.81
C GLY A 133 -7.30 -5.32 -9.45
N LEU A 134 -6.13 -4.78 -9.10
CA LEU A 134 -5.42 -5.02 -7.85
C LEU A 134 -5.06 -3.69 -7.20
N ALA A 135 -5.26 -3.60 -5.89
CA ALA A 135 -4.71 -2.52 -5.09
C ALA A 135 -4.27 -3.05 -3.75
N SER A 136 -3.26 -2.39 -3.17
CA SER A 136 -2.73 -2.78 -1.89
C SER A 136 -2.36 -1.56 -1.07
N MET A 137 -2.76 -1.59 0.19
CA MET A 137 -2.50 -0.56 1.17
C MET A 137 -2.06 -1.24 2.47
N ILE A 138 -0.90 -0.82 2.97
CA ILE A 138 -0.42 -1.20 4.30
C ILE A 138 -0.81 -0.11 5.29
N ILE A 139 -1.13 -0.53 6.50
CA ILE A 139 -1.42 0.34 7.64
C ILE A 139 -0.29 0.13 8.65
N GLU A 140 0.43 1.20 8.95
CA GLU A 140 1.56 1.20 9.87
C GLU A 140 1.20 2.03 11.11
N GLU A 141 1.67 1.59 12.27
CA GLU A 141 1.51 2.35 13.51
C GLU A 141 2.58 3.43 13.63
N ASN A 142 2.18 4.69 13.70
CA ASN A 142 3.07 5.76 14.13
C ASN A 142 3.02 5.86 15.66
N LYS A 143 3.94 5.16 16.33
CA LYS A 143 4.02 5.11 17.79
C LYS A 143 4.34 6.48 18.44
N VAL A 144 4.98 7.39 17.70
CA VAL A 144 5.36 8.72 18.22
C VAL A 144 4.13 9.62 18.28
N GLU A 145 3.38 9.69 17.18
CA GLU A 145 2.21 10.54 17.06
C GLU A 145 0.92 9.87 17.57
N LYS A 146 0.97 8.57 17.87
CA LYS A 146 -0.20 7.73 18.20
C LYS A 146 -1.26 7.77 17.09
N THR A 147 -0.80 7.77 15.86
CA THR A 147 -1.61 7.81 14.63
C THR A 147 -1.33 6.57 13.78
N PHE A 148 -2.10 6.42 12.70
CA PHE A 148 -1.86 5.41 11.68
C PHE A 148 -1.32 6.08 10.41
N ASN A 149 -0.30 5.49 9.82
CA ASN A 149 0.18 5.84 8.50
C ASN A 149 -0.37 4.83 7.49
N PHE A 150 -1.02 5.33 6.45
CA PHE A 150 -1.51 4.50 5.35
C PHE A 150 -0.53 4.63 4.19
N ARG A 151 -0.11 3.51 3.61
CA ARG A 151 0.82 3.46 2.48
C ARG A 151 0.22 2.62 1.37
N THR A 152 -0.35 3.27 0.36
CA THR A 152 -0.82 2.59 -0.86
C THR A 152 0.32 2.43 -1.84
N PHE A 153 0.54 1.21 -2.29
CA PHE A 153 1.61 0.90 -3.20
C PHE A 153 1.14 0.69 -4.63
N ALA A 154 2.05 0.93 -5.57
CA ALA A 154 1.79 0.68 -6.98
C ALA A 154 1.46 -0.81 -7.21
N PRO A 155 0.42 -1.13 -8.01
CA PRO A 155 -0.01 -2.51 -8.23
C PRO A 155 1.09 -3.43 -8.74
N LYS A 156 2.03 -2.92 -9.55
CA LYS A 156 3.12 -3.68 -10.18
C LYS A 156 3.98 -4.43 -9.16
N GLY A 157 4.22 -3.83 -7.98
CA GLY A 157 5.07 -4.41 -6.94
C GLY A 157 4.36 -5.35 -5.97
N ALA A 158 3.02 -5.44 -5.98
CA ALA A 158 2.31 -6.30 -5.02
C ALA A 158 2.27 -7.76 -5.49
N TYR A 159 2.50 -8.73 -4.62
CA TYR A 159 2.37 -10.16 -4.96
C TYR A 159 1.57 -10.83 -3.86
N ILE A 160 0.51 -11.56 -4.23
CA ILE A 160 -0.45 -12.14 -3.29
C ILE A 160 -0.60 -13.63 -3.61
N ALA A 161 -0.54 -14.46 -2.58
CA ALA A 161 -0.85 -15.89 -2.68
C ALA A 161 -1.98 -16.26 -1.71
N THR A 162 -2.70 -17.32 -2.04
CA THR A 162 -3.71 -17.91 -1.19
C THR A 162 -3.35 -19.35 -0.82
N ASN A 163 -3.77 -19.77 0.37
CA ASN A 163 -3.65 -21.16 0.77
C ASN A 163 -4.68 -22.05 0.04
N SER A 164 -4.65 -23.35 0.33
CA SER A 164 -5.59 -24.35 -0.23
C SER A 164 -7.09 -24.05 -0.01
N ARG A 165 -7.44 -23.15 0.91
CA ARG A 165 -8.82 -22.71 1.17
C ARG A 165 -9.15 -21.38 0.51
N ASN A 166 -8.28 -20.89 -0.35
CA ASN A 166 -8.38 -19.61 -1.03
C ASN A 166 -8.39 -18.40 -0.07
N ILE A 167 -7.75 -18.56 1.10
CA ILE A 167 -7.54 -17.46 2.06
C ILE A 167 -6.14 -16.90 1.80
N VAL A 168 -6.03 -15.58 1.69
CA VAL A 168 -4.74 -14.89 1.54
C VAL A 168 -3.86 -15.18 2.76
N ASP A 169 -2.70 -15.78 2.53
CA ASP A 169 -1.72 -16.12 3.56
C ASP A 169 -0.34 -15.51 3.29
N THR A 170 -0.10 -15.06 2.07
CA THR A 170 1.18 -14.50 1.63
C THR A 170 0.96 -13.18 0.92
N TYR A 171 1.74 -12.18 1.31
CA TYR A 171 1.80 -10.88 0.66
C TYR A 171 3.27 -10.44 0.59
N PHE A 172 3.73 -10.10 -0.62
CA PHE A 172 5.01 -9.40 -0.82
C PHE A 172 4.76 -8.07 -1.50
N HIS A 173 5.65 -7.11 -1.23
CA HIS A 173 5.69 -5.89 -1.99
C HIS A 173 7.12 -5.60 -2.45
N HIS A 174 7.35 -5.61 -3.76
CA HIS A 174 8.62 -5.25 -4.36
C HIS A 174 8.62 -3.76 -4.70
N TYR A 175 9.48 -3.00 -4.05
CA TYR A 175 9.58 -1.55 -4.19
C TYR A 175 11.00 -1.05 -3.99
N THR A 176 11.22 0.24 -4.18
CA THR A 176 12.53 0.87 -3.95
C THR A 176 12.48 1.85 -2.81
N LEU A 177 13.53 1.82 -2.00
CA LEU A 177 13.79 2.78 -0.93
C LEU A 177 15.18 3.35 -1.07
N THR A 178 15.41 4.54 -0.51
CA THR A 178 16.77 5.07 -0.39
C THR A 178 17.50 4.40 0.77
N ALA A 179 18.84 4.40 0.73
CA ALA A 179 19.68 3.88 1.80
C ALA A 179 19.29 4.47 3.17
N ARG A 180 19.02 5.78 3.19
CA ARG A 180 18.53 6.50 4.36
C ARG A 180 17.20 5.94 4.87
N ASP A 181 16.21 5.77 3.99
CA ASP A 181 14.88 5.30 4.40
C ASP A 181 14.94 3.86 4.93
N ILE A 182 15.79 3.01 4.35
CA ILE A 182 16.01 1.65 4.84
C ILE A 182 16.61 1.66 6.25
N VAL A 183 17.58 2.53 6.51
CA VAL A 183 18.13 2.69 7.85
C VAL A 183 17.05 3.19 8.81
N GLU A 184 16.30 4.23 8.44
CA GLU A 184 15.24 4.79 9.30
C GLU A 184 14.12 3.79 9.64
N GLU A 185 13.74 2.94 8.68
CA GLU A 185 12.68 1.95 8.82
C GLU A 185 13.16 0.71 9.59
N TYR A 186 14.35 0.17 9.26
CA TYR A 186 14.79 -1.17 9.71
C TYR A 186 15.93 -1.17 10.75
N GLU A 187 16.62 -0.04 11.00
CA GLU A 187 17.72 0.00 11.98
C GLU A 187 17.25 -0.30 13.41
N LYS A 188 15.98 0.00 13.73
CA LYS A 188 15.37 -0.27 15.04
C LYS A 188 15.46 -1.74 15.45
N ASP A 189 15.54 -2.66 14.48
CA ASP A 189 15.66 -4.09 14.74
C ASP A 189 17.10 -4.54 15.02
N GLY A 190 18.09 -3.66 14.79
CA GLY A 190 19.52 -3.95 14.98
C GLY A 190 20.10 -5.00 14.03
N LYS A 191 19.35 -5.36 12.98
CA LYS A 191 19.68 -6.44 12.03
C LYS A 191 20.38 -5.97 10.76
N LEU A 192 20.47 -4.66 10.53
CA LEU A 192 21.15 -4.12 9.34
C LEU A 192 22.67 -4.35 9.43
N PRO A 193 23.32 -4.81 8.35
CA PRO A 193 24.77 -4.95 8.32
C PRO A 193 25.48 -3.61 8.56
N LYS A 194 26.54 -3.62 9.39
CA LYS A 194 27.31 -2.40 9.69
C LYS A 194 27.89 -1.73 8.44
N ASP A 195 28.27 -2.54 7.44
CA ASP A 195 28.75 -2.03 6.16
C ASP A 195 27.67 -1.27 5.39
N PHE A 196 26.41 -1.72 5.45
CA PHE A 196 25.29 -1.03 4.83
C PHE A 196 24.99 0.30 5.53
N ILE A 197 25.06 0.34 6.87
CA ILE A 197 24.87 1.60 7.63
C ILE A 197 25.95 2.62 7.25
N ARG A 198 27.21 2.18 7.12
CA ARG A 198 28.30 3.04 6.64
C ARG A 198 28.04 3.53 5.21
N GLN A 199 27.64 2.64 4.30
CA GLN A 199 27.29 3.01 2.93
C GLN A 199 26.13 4.00 2.87
N ALA A 200 25.10 3.82 3.71
CA ALA A 200 23.96 4.72 3.80
C ALA A 200 24.36 6.11 4.31
N THR A 201 25.42 6.21 5.13
CA THR A 201 25.97 7.50 5.57
C THR A 201 26.70 8.21 4.43
N GLU A 202 27.45 7.46 3.61
CA GLU A 202 28.21 8.00 2.47
C GLU A 202 27.32 8.37 1.28
N LYS A 203 26.30 7.55 1.00
CA LYS A 203 25.38 7.67 -0.14
C LYS A 203 23.92 7.51 0.30
N PRO A 204 23.37 8.46 1.06
CA PRO A 204 22.03 8.34 1.67
C PRO A 204 20.91 8.18 0.64
N TYR A 205 21.05 8.78 -0.54
CA TYR A 205 20.04 8.78 -1.59
C TYR A 205 20.21 7.65 -2.63
N GLN A 206 21.18 6.76 -2.44
CA GLN A 206 21.30 5.56 -3.28
C GLN A 206 20.07 4.69 -3.08
N ARG A 207 19.46 4.22 -4.18
CA ARG A 207 18.26 3.38 -4.15
C ARG A 207 18.61 1.91 -4.11
N PHE A 208 17.83 1.16 -3.35
CA PHE A 208 17.91 -0.29 -3.25
C PHE A 208 16.51 -0.88 -3.41
N GLU A 209 16.45 -2.08 -3.97
CA GLU A 209 15.21 -2.86 -4.03
C GLU A 209 14.96 -3.56 -2.70
N VAL A 210 13.70 -3.57 -2.30
CA VAL A 210 13.20 -4.19 -1.06
C VAL A 210 11.99 -5.04 -1.42
N ILE A 211 11.87 -6.20 -0.77
CA ILE A 211 10.80 -7.20 -0.93
C ILE A 211 10.18 -7.47 0.44
#